data_AF-A0A915JED5-F1
#
_entry.id   AF-A0A915JED5-F1
#
_cell.length_a   1.000
_cell.length_b   1.000
_cell.length_c   1.000
_cell.angle_alpha   90.00
_cell.angle_beta   90.00
_cell.angle_gamma   90.00
#
_symmetry.space_group_name_H-M   'P 1'
#
loop_
_entity.id
_entity.type
_entity.pdbx_description
1 polymer ?
#
loop_
_entity_poly.entity_id
_entity_poly.type
_entity_poly.pdbx_seq_one_letter_code
_entity_poly.pdbx_strand_id
1 'polypeptide(L)'
;MFVSSQPRGAPRAPPPPPPSPSSPAPPAPPPPSSLNNLLGLKTTTTTGAPAPPPPSHLLLQRQTAGVSGNEPTSPPVENVNAHFYTFPKEKCKKTKILYWNKLAPSSLVHKKNNVWVENVNVSMDSVNLTKIEELFHCETQPSTSNGKKATVERTASSSNDLNSDQTATAQNAGVSKIFDEVYILDQKTSLKISLFLKQFRGLSLEQIVDLVINNNKSTGSPTSGVGGGRPPDEQMTLERLRGLQKCLVGAEQYIVDVQNYDGDYAKLGMAEKFIWHIGQHKFFSSRLDVKCLQREFDEKYKNFTKSFDTLIDCCRKLRSSQSLKQFLFLVLRVGNYLNLGSSSGPAAGFKISSIKQLNALKATGRSSTTLLHVLVDSAENDDNAAAGDKKPLQFTSQLSDVHSAAKIDYEATKTDLMIWSAETRKLIQTVRSATDPQFVQENESFLKLVDESLKELTVEKVREVETSAKVLQEYFCDDLKLTDLLNLFSEFFRNVERAKSDNEQLKMKEERLAKQKELQELKKAFGQCL
;
A
#
# COMPACT_ATOMS: atom_id res chain seq x y z
N MET A 1 -70.00 25.69 -58.16
CA MET A 1 -68.98 26.76 -58.06
C MET A 1 -68.31 26.66 -56.69
N PHE A 2 -67.01 26.93 -56.68
CA PHE A 2 -66.09 27.03 -55.53
C PHE A 2 -65.57 25.75 -54.88
N VAL A 3 -64.56 25.23 -55.60
CA VAL A 3 -63.36 24.56 -55.10
C VAL A 3 -62.76 25.33 -53.92
N SER A 4 -62.42 24.65 -52.83
CA SER A 4 -61.55 25.21 -51.78
C SER A 4 -60.38 24.28 -51.50
N SER A 5 -59.22 24.90 -51.60
CA SER A 5 -57.86 24.41 -51.69
C SER A 5 -57.26 24.03 -50.33
N GLN A 6 -56.66 22.84 -50.24
CA GLN A 6 -55.78 22.46 -49.14
C GLN A 6 -54.46 23.26 -49.19
N PRO A 7 -53.93 23.72 -48.05
CA PRO A 7 -52.62 24.36 -47.98
C PRO A 7 -51.48 23.33 -48.01
N ARG A 8 -50.45 23.64 -48.79
CA ARG A 8 -49.23 22.86 -49.01
C ARG A 8 -48.44 22.70 -47.71
N GLY A 9 -48.14 21.45 -47.34
CA GLY A 9 -47.17 21.12 -46.30
C GLY A 9 -45.75 21.52 -46.71
N ALA A 10 -45.00 22.08 -45.76
CA ALA A 10 -43.60 22.47 -45.91
C ALA A 10 -42.70 21.25 -46.23
N PRO A 11 -41.61 21.43 -47.00
CA PRO A 11 -40.75 20.35 -47.43
C PRO A 11 -39.97 19.73 -46.25
N ARG A 12 -39.97 18.40 -46.17
CA ARG A 12 -39.14 17.61 -45.24
C ARG A 12 -37.66 17.90 -45.48
N ALA A 13 -36.91 18.16 -44.41
CA ALA A 13 -35.46 18.23 -44.45
C ALA A 13 -34.83 16.87 -44.87
N PRO A 14 -33.77 16.86 -45.70
CA PRO A 14 -33.10 15.64 -46.11
C PRO A 14 -32.34 14.99 -44.94
N PRO A 15 -32.18 13.65 -44.94
CA PRO A 15 -31.46 12.93 -43.90
C PRO A 15 -29.96 13.26 -43.91
N PRO A 16 -29.27 13.16 -42.75
CA PRO A 16 -27.84 13.41 -42.66
C PRO A 16 -27.02 12.38 -43.48
N PRO A 17 -25.84 12.77 -43.99
CA PRO A 17 -25.00 11.88 -44.78
C PRO A 17 -24.44 10.72 -43.93
N PRO A 18 -24.16 9.55 -44.56
CA PRO A 18 -23.55 8.42 -43.88
C PRO A 18 -22.12 8.72 -43.39
N PRO A 19 -21.65 8.06 -42.32
CA PRO A 19 -20.29 8.24 -41.81
C PRO A 19 -19.26 7.80 -42.86
N SER A 20 -18.17 8.56 -42.97
CA SER A 20 -17.03 8.24 -43.83
C SER A 20 -16.35 6.94 -43.39
N PRO A 21 -15.81 6.14 -44.35
CA PRO A 21 -15.14 4.89 -44.03
C PRO A 21 -13.86 5.15 -43.22
N SER A 22 -13.76 4.46 -42.09
CA SER A 22 -12.56 4.41 -41.26
C SER A 22 -11.36 3.92 -42.07
N SER A 23 -10.29 4.70 -42.08
CA SER A 23 -8.99 4.34 -42.66
C SER A 23 -8.43 3.06 -42.02
N PRO A 24 -7.77 2.17 -42.80
CA PRO A 24 -7.14 0.98 -42.27
C PRO A 24 -5.97 1.34 -41.35
N ALA A 25 -5.82 0.62 -40.25
CA ALA A 25 -4.71 0.75 -39.32
C ALA A 25 -3.36 0.48 -40.02
N PRO A 26 -2.28 1.20 -39.67
CA PRO A 26 -0.95 0.93 -40.22
C PRO A 26 -0.43 -0.45 -39.74
N PRO A 27 0.39 -1.14 -40.55
CA PRO A 27 0.96 -2.44 -40.19
C PRO A 27 1.93 -2.32 -39.00
N ALA A 28 2.00 -3.39 -38.20
CA ALA A 28 2.89 -3.48 -37.05
C ALA A 28 4.38 -3.40 -37.46
N PRO A 29 5.25 -2.79 -36.62
CA PRO A 29 6.68 -2.72 -36.90
C PRO A 29 7.34 -4.11 -36.81
N PRO A 30 8.41 -4.38 -37.60
CA PRO A 30 9.12 -5.64 -37.57
C PRO A 30 9.89 -5.84 -36.24
N PRO A 31 10.13 -7.09 -35.82
CA PRO A 31 10.87 -7.40 -34.59
C PRO A 31 12.35 -6.95 -34.70
N PRO A 32 12.99 -6.56 -33.58
CA PRO A 32 14.38 -6.09 -33.57
C PRO A 32 15.36 -7.22 -33.92
N SER A 33 16.27 -6.92 -34.85
CA SER A 33 17.36 -7.79 -35.29
C SER A 33 18.37 -8.06 -34.17
N SER A 34 18.69 -9.33 -33.93
CA SER A 34 19.67 -9.76 -32.93
C SER A 34 21.08 -9.24 -33.22
N LEU A 35 21.65 -8.59 -32.20
CA LEU A 35 22.97 -7.97 -32.11
C LEU A 35 24.12 -9.00 -32.02
N ASN A 36 24.20 -9.96 -32.94
CA ASN A 36 25.24 -11.01 -32.93
C ASN A 36 26.28 -10.93 -34.07
N ASN A 37 26.33 -9.84 -34.84
CA ASN A 37 27.31 -9.65 -35.92
C ASN A 37 28.27 -8.47 -35.67
N LEU A 38 28.67 -8.24 -34.42
CA LEU A 38 29.70 -7.28 -34.08
C LEU A 38 30.63 -7.88 -33.03
N LEU A 39 31.51 -8.80 -33.45
CA LEU A 39 32.80 -9.16 -32.85
C LEU A 39 33.33 -10.38 -33.61
N GLY A 40 34.09 -10.13 -34.66
CA GLY A 40 34.70 -11.17 -35.49
C GLY A 40 35.68 -12.02 -34.69
N LEU A 41 35.32 -13.29 -34.46
CA LEU A 41 36.24 -14.33 -34.03
C LEU A 41 35.99 -15.60 -34.86
N LYS A 42 37.02 -15.95 -35.63
CA LYS A 42 37.12 -17.17 -36.45
C LYS A 42 37.31 -18.38 -35.53
N THR A 43 36.54 -19.44 -35.71
CA THR A 43 36.99 -20.82 -35.44
C THR A 43 36.36 -21.79 -36.43
N THR A 44 37.15 -22.78 -36.80
CA THR A 44 37.11 -23.61 -37.99
C THR A 44 36.28 -24.89 -37.85
N THR A 45 35.65 -25.30 -38.96
CA THR A 45 35.44 -26.67 -39.49
C THR A 45 34.92 -27.80 -38.58
N THR A 46 33.78 -28.41 -38.95
CA THR A 46 33.68 -29.79 -39.51
C THR A 46 32.28 -30.40 -39.38
N THR A 47 31.65 -30.65 -40.54
CA THR A 47 30.67 -31.68 -40.99
C THR A 47 29.63 -32.30 -40.03
N GLY A 48 28.37 -32.37 -40.50
CA GLY A 48 27.57 -33.62 -40.40
C GLY A 48 26.06 -33.51 -40.09
N ALA A 49 25.24 -33.73 -41.13
CA ALA A 49 23.92 -34.41 -41.13
C ALA A 49 22.60 -33.62 -40.81
N PRO A 50 21.45 -34.04 -41.38
CA PRO A 50 20.31 -33.17 -41.76
C PRO A 50 19.02 -33.34 -40.92
N ALA A 51 18.01 -32.55 -41.32
CA ALA A 51 16.77 -32.14 -40.63
C ALA A 51 15.72 -33.22 -40.25
N PRO A 52 14.84 -32.93 -39.26
CA PRO A 52 13.68 -33.76 -38.91
C PRO A 52 12.38 -33.44 -39.71
N PRO A 53 11.48 -34.43 -39.93
CA PRO A 53 10.19 -34.25 -40.60
C PRO A 53 9.02 -33.83 -39.65
N PRO A 54 7.89 -33.33 -40.20
CA PRO A 54 6.78 -32.69 -39.45
C PRO A 54 5.76 -33.67 -38.83
N PRO A 55 4.88 -33.20 -37.90
CA PRO A 55 3.99 -34.05 -37.13
C PRO A 55 2.69 -34.42 -37.88
N SER A 56 2.32 -35.70 -37.84
CA SER A 56 1.06 -36.24 -38.35
C SER A 56 -0.02 -36.30 -37.27
N HIS A 57 -1.22 -35.85 -37.63
CA HIS A 57 -2.48 -36.06 -36.91
C HIS A 57 -2.83 -37.56 -36.81
N LEU A 58 -3.53 -37.98 -35.75
CA LEU A 58 -4.90 -38.53 -35.78
C LEU A 58 -5.25 -39.40 -34.55
N LEU A 59 -6.52 -39.20 -34.14
CA LEU A 59 -7.52 -40.17 -33.70
C LEU A 59 -7.37 -40.95 -32.38
N LEU A 60 -8.29 -40.54 -31.49
CA LEU A 60 -8.94 -41.32 -30.45
C LEU A 60 -9.61 -42.57 -31.04
N GLN A 61 -9.23 -43.77 -30.59
CA GLN A 61 -10.08 -44.95 -30.72
C GLN A 61 -10.01 -45.84 -29.48
N ARG A 62 -11.21 -46.23 -29.05
CA ARG A 62 -11.59 -47.03 -27.89
C ARG A 62 -11.55 -48.51 -28.29
N GLN A 63 -10.97 -49.39 -27.48
CA GLN A 63 -11.59 -50.65 -26.97
C GLN A 63 -10.58 -51.69 -26.40
N THR A 64 -10.94 -52.17 -25.21
CA THR A 64 -10.93 -53.56 -24.68
C THR A 64 -9.64 -54.39 -24.50
N ALA A 65 -9.48 -54.82 -23.24
CA ALA A 65 -9.20 -56.17 -22.73
C ALA A 65 -7.82 -56.84 -22.95
N GLY A 66 -7.16 -57.12 -21.81
CA GLY A 66 -6.64 -58.45 -21.51
C GLY A 66 -5.12 -58.65 -21.45
N VAL A 67 -4.71 -59.31 -20.36
CA VAL A 67 -3.52 -60.18 -20.17
C VAL A 67 -2.31 -59.61 -19.41
N SER A 68 -2.25 -60.12 -18.17
CA SER A 68 -1.15 -60.43 -17.25
C SER A 68 0.31 -60.39 -17.76
N GLY A 69 1.17 -59.74 -16.99
CA GLY A 69 2.63 -59.88 -16.99
C GLY A 69 3.23 -59.23 -15.75
N ASN A 70 3.76 -60.04 -14.83
CA ASN A 70 4.42 -59.64 -13.59
C ASN A 70 5.81 -59.03 -13.87
N GLU A 71 6.11 -57.89 -13.24
CA GLU A 71 7.48 -57.45 -12.88
C GLU A 71 7.41 -56.51 -11.65
N PRO A 72 8.51 -56.31 -10.90
CA PRO A 72 8.50 -56.25 -9.44
C PRO A 72 8.00 -54.92 -8.88
N THR A 73 7.30 -55.01 -7.76
CA THR A 73 6.83 -53.92 -6.92
C THR A 73 7.98 -53.06 -6.40
N SER A 74 8.18 -51.90 -7.04
CA SER A 74 8.62 -50.67 -6.38
C SER A 74 7.54 -50.24 -5.37
N PRO A 75 7.88 -49.69 -4.19
CA PRO A 75 6.86 -49.16 -3.28
C PRO A 75 6.06 -48.07 -4.03
N PRO A 76 4.74 -47.96 -3.82
CA PRO A 76 3.97 -46.92 -4.48
C PRO A 76 4.53 -45.58 -3.99
N VAL A 77 5.05 -44.79 -4.93
CA VAL A 77 5.22 -43.36 -4.70
C VAL A 77 3.81 -42.86 -4.37
N GLU A 78 3.54 -42.57 -3.10
CA GLU A 78 2.31 -41.90 -2.69
C GLU A 78 2.14 -40.71 -3.62
N ASN A 79 1.11 -40.78 -4.46
CA ASN A 79 0.83 -39.73 -5.40
C ASN A 79 0.36 -38.54 -4.55
N VAL A 80 1.29 -37.68 -4.16
CA VAL A 80 1.07 -36.46 -3.34
C VAL A 80 -0.06 -35.60 -3.94
N ASN A 81 -0.38 -35.81 -5.22
CA ASN A 81 -1.45 -35.12 -5.93
C ASN A 81 -2.86 -35.70 -5.70
N ALA A 82 -3.03 -36.92 -5.17
CA ALA A 82 -4.33 -37.57 -5.03
C ALA A 82 -5.29 -36.84 -4.05
N HIS A 83 -4.73 -36.11 -3.08
CA HIS A 83 -5.50 -35.37 -2.08
C HIS A 83 -6.18 -34.10 -2.64
N PHE A 84 -5.72 -33.54 -3.76
CA PHE A 84 -6.31 -32.31 -4.34
C PHE A 84 -7.59 -32.56 -5.14
N TYR A 85 -7.84 -33.80 -5.54
CA TYR A 85 -8.82 -34.14 -6.58
C TYR A 85 -9.92 -35.11 -6.13
N THR A 86 -9.92 -35.54 -4.87
CA THR A 86 -10.91 -36.48 -4.34
C THR A 86 -12.13 -35.74 -3.77
N PHE A 87 -13.25 -35.82 -4.49
CA PHE A 87 -14.54 -35.26 -4.06
C PHE A 87 -15.52 -36.40 -3.71
N PRO A 88 -16.26 -36.32 -2.58
CA PRO A 88 -17.12 -37.41 -2.14
C PRO A 88 -18.34 -37.72 -3.02
N LYS A 89 -18.71 -36.89 -4.00
CA LYS A 89 -19.94 -37.03 -4.79
C LYS A 89 -19.77 -36.54 -6.23
N GLU A 90 -20.44 -37.23 -7.17
CA GLU A 90 -20.72 -36.70 -8.51
C GLU A 90 -21.64 -35.47 -8.41
N LYS A 91 -21.37 -34.44 -9.21
CA LYS A 91 -22.05 -33.14 -9.16
C LYS A 91 -23.40 -33.21 -9.89
N CYS A 92 -24.50 -32.81 -9.25
CA CYS A 92 -25.83 -32.91 -9.84
C CYS A 92 -26.26 -31.66 -10.63
N LYS A 93 -25.70 -30.48 -10.35
CA LYS A 93 -26.04 -29.20 -11.01
C LYS A 93 -24.80 -28.47 -11.56
N LYS A 94 -24.95 -27.79 -12.70
CA LYS A 94 -23.92 -26.87 -13.22
C LYS A 94 -23.86 -25.63 -12.32
N THR A 95 -22.71 -25.32 -11.75
CA THR A 95 -22.52 -24.15 -10.87
C THR A 95 -21.75 -23.03 -11.58
N LYS A 96 -21.90 -21.81 -11.06
CA LYS A 96 -21.07 -20.65 -11.38
C LYS A 96 -19.59 -20.98 -11.20
N ILE A 97 -18.76 -20.33 -12.03
CA ILE A 97 -17.32 -20.51 -12.06
C ILE A 97 -16.67 -19.49 -11.13
N LEU A 98 -15.75 -19.96 -10.27
CA LEU A 98 -14.83 -19.11 -9.53
C LEU A 98 -13.63 -18.79 -10.43
N TYR A 99 -13.53 -17.55 -10.89
CA TYR A 99 -12.46 -17.09 -11.78
C TYR A 99 -11.17 -16.77 -11.01
N TRP A 100 -10.42 -17.80 -10.62
CA TRP A 100 -9.12 -17.67 -9.96
C TRP A 100 -7.94 -17.88 -10.92
N ASN A 101 -6.77 -17.38 -10.52
CA ASN A 101 -5.51 -17.67 -11.20
C ASN A 101 -4.97 -19.02 -10.72
N LYS A 102 -5.39 -20.11 -11.39
CA LYS A 102 -5.01 -21.50 -11.06
C LYS A 102 -3.51 -21.76 -11.24
N LEU A 103 -2.94 -22.52 -10.31
CA LEU A 103 -1.58 -23.05 -10.38
C LEU A 103 -1.60 -24.55 -10.76
N ALA A 104 -0.71 -24.93 -11.67
CA ALA A 104 -0.53 -26.32 -12.09
C ALA A 104 0.41 -27.07 -11.12
N PRO A 105 0.27 -28.40 -10.96
CA PRO A 105 1.17 -29.19 -10.10
C PRO A 105 2.65 -29.00 -10.43
N SER A 106 3.01 -28.94 -11.72
CA SER A 106 4.39 -28.72 -12.18
C SER A 106 4.99 -27.41 -11.67
N SER A 107 4.19 -26.34 -11.56
CA SER A 107 4.61 -25.03 -11.03
C SER A 107 4.89 -25.05 -9.53
N LEU A 108 4.31 -26.01 -8.78
CA LEU A 108 4.51 -26.14 -7.33
C LEU A 108 5.71 -27.04 -6.99
N VAL A 109 5.99 -28.07 -7.81
CA VAL A 109 7.10 -29.03 -7.59
C VAL A 109 8.48 -28.36 -7.55
N HIS A 110 8.67 -27.27 -8.29
CA HIS A 110 9.96 -26.57 -8.37
C HIS A 110 10.16 -25.56 -7.21
N LYS A 111 9.10 -25.25 -6.46
CA LYS A 111 9.11 -24.29 -5.34
C LYS A 111 8.73 -25.01 -4.04
N LYS A 112 9.65 -25.82 -3.49
CA LYS A 112 9.40 -26.71 -2.33
C LYS A 112 8.87 -26.03 -1.04
N ASN A 113 8.86 -24.70 -0.96
CA ASN A 113 8.49 -23.93 0.22
C ASN A 113 7.41 -22.89 -0.10
N ASN A 114 6.20 -23.36 -0.41
CA ASN A 114 5.02 -22.52 -0.67
C ASN A 114 3.80 -23.04 0.09
N VAL A 115 2.77 -22.20 0.23
CA VAL A 115 1.57 -22.48 1.03
C VAL A 115 0.82 -23.75 0.60
N TRP A 116 0.89 -24.14 -0.68
CA TRP A 116 0.14 -25.26 -1.24
C TRP A 116 0.85 -26.62 -1.12
N VAL A 117 2.11 -26.63 -0.68
CA VAL A 117 2.92 -27.86 -0.50
C VAL A 117 3.00 -28.28 0.97
N GLU A 118 2.61 -27.41 1.90
CA GLU A 118 2.52 -27.76 3.31
C GLU A 118 1.35 -28.73 3.56
N ASN A 119 1.60 -29.83 4.30
CA ASN A 119 0.58 -30.81 4.67
C ASN A 119 -0.40 -30.23 5.69
N VAL A 120 -1.38 -29.46 5.20
CA VAL A 120 -2.49 -28.95 5.99
C VAL A 120 -3.70 -29.85 5.76
N ASN A 121 -3.98 -30.75 6.71
CA ASN A 121 -5.20 -31.55 6.67
C ASN A 121 -6.40 -30.65 7.03
N VAL A 122 -7.26 -30.39 6.05
CA VAL A 122 -8.54 -29.71 6.21
C VAL A 122 -9.62 -30.75 5.93
N SER A 123 -10.57 -30.96 6.84
CA SER A 123 -11.72 -31.84 6.56
C SER A 123 -12.74 -31.12 5.67
N MET A 124 -13.48 -31.89 4.88
CA MET A 124 -14.57 -31.40 4.03
C MET A 124 -15.94 -31.66 4.68
N ASP A 125 -15.95 -32.37 5.80
CA ASP A 125 -17.16 -32.93 6.41
C ASP A 125 -18.11 -31.83 6.90
N SER A 126 -17.54 -30.68 7.28
CA SER A 126 -18.25 -29.45 7.68
C SER A 126 -18.85 -28.67 6.51
N VAL A 127 -18.39 -28.94 5.28
CA VAL A 127 -18.83 -28.23 4.08
C VAL A 127 -20.08 -28.91 3.52
N ASN A 128 -21.22 -28.22 3.61
CA ASN A 128 -22.45 -28.69 2.99
C ASN A 128 -22.41 -28.45 1.46
N LEU A 129 -21.86 -29.42 0.72
CA LEU A 129 -21.72 -29.38 -0.74
C LEU A 129 -23.08 -29.19 -1.46
N THR A 130 -24.16 -29.74 -0.92
CA THR A 130 -25.52 -29.57 -1.46
C THR A 130 -25.98 -28.11 -1.35
N LYS A 131 -25.75 -27.47 -0.21
CA LYS A 131 -26.01 -26.03 0.01
C LYS A 131 -25.18 -25.17 -0.95
N ILE A 132 -23.94 -25.54 -1.22
CA ILE A 132 -23.08 -24.85 -2.21
C ILE A 132 -23.66 -24.96 -3.63
N GLU A 133 -24.09 -26.16 -4.05
CA GLU A 133 -24.72 -26.33 -5.37
C GLU A 133 -26.00 -25.51 -5.52
N GLU A 134 -26.84 -25.49 -4.48
CA GLU A 134 -28.07 -24.70 -4.46
C GLU A 134 -27.78 -23.20 -4.51
N LEU A 135 -26.82 -22.72 -3.73
CA LEU A 135 -26.48 -21.30 -3.70
C LEU A 135 -25.75 -20.83 -4.95
N PHE A 136 -25.00 -21.68 -5.65
CA PHE A 136 -24.16 -21.25 -6.77
C PHE A 136 -24.52 -21.91 -8.12
N HIS A 137 -25.71 -22.48 -8.30
CA HIS A 137 -26.14 -23.01 -9.60
C HIS A 137 -26.19 -21.93 -10.71
N CYS A 138 -25.95 -22.35 -11.95
CA CYS A 138 -26.23 -21.54 -13.13
C CYS A 138 -27.74 -21.42 -13.33
N GLU A 139 -28.24 -20.19 -13.38
CA GLU A 139 -29.64 -19.92 -13.68
C GLU A 139 -29.90 -20.21 -15.16
N THR A 140 -30.77 -21.19 -15.48
CA THR A 140 -31.31 -21.33 -16.82
C THR A 140 -32.43 -20.31 -16.98
N GLN A 141 -32.11 -19.14 -17.53
CA GLN A 141 -33.11 -18.12 -17.86
C GLN A 141 -33.55 -18.28 -19.33
N PRO A 142 -34.87 -18.42 -19.60
CA PRO A 142 -35.43 -18.09 -20.91
C PRO A 142 -35.19 -16.60 -21.18
N SER A 143 -34.58 -16.30 -22.32
CA SER A 143 -34.29 -14.93 -22.75
C SER A 143 -35.57 -14.11 -22.87
N THR A 144 -35.79 -13.19 -21.94
CA THR A 144 -36.59 -11.98 -22.20
C THR A 144 -35.81 -10.76 -21.74
N SER A 145 -35.35 -10.03 -22.75
CA SER A 145 -34.74 -8.72 -22.69
C SER A 145 -35.74 -7.69 -22.15
N ASN A 146 -35.32 -6.88 -21.17
CA ASN A 146 -35.81 -5.49 -21.05
C ASN A 146 -34.87 -4.67 -20.16
N GLY A 147 -33.98 -3.92 -20.82
CA GLY A 147 -33.20 -2.86 -20.19
C GLY A 147 -34.02 -1.57 -20.13
N LYS A 148 -34.08 -0.95 -18.95
CA LYS A 148 -34.51 0.44 -18.77
C LYS A 148 -33.29 1.27 -18.40
N LYS A 149 -32.85 2.15 -19.32
CA LYS A 149 -31.95 3.27 -19.06
C LYS A 149 -32.79 4.51 -18.79
N ALA A 150 -32.50 5.21 -17.70
CA ALA A 150 -33.02 6.54 -17.40
C ALA A 150 -32.14 7.58 -18.11
N THR A 151 -32.78 8.51 -18.84
CA THR A 151 -32.15 9.63 -19.53
C THR A 151 -32.42 10.91 -18.75
N VAL A 152 -31.35 11.66 -18.51
CA VAL A 152 -31.34 13.00 -17.92
C VAL A 152 -31.57 14.01 -19.04
N GLU A 153 -32.57 14.89 -18.88
CA GLU A 153 -32.74 16.08 -19.72
C GLU A 153 -32.43 17.34 -18.92
N ARG A 154 -31.80 18.29 -19.62
CA ARG A 154 -31.37 19.62 -19.17
C ARG A 154 -32.02 20.62 -20.13
N THR A 155 -32.71 21.63 -19.62
CA THR A 155 -33.11 22.82 -20.40
C THR A 155 -32.60 24.09 -19.72
N ALA A 156 -32.13 25.01 -20.55
CA ALA A 156 -31.58 26.31 -20.21
C ALA A 156 -32.68 27.38 -20.18
N SER A 157 -32.44 28.49 -19.49
CA SER A 157 -32.79 29.85 -19.92
C SER A 157 -32.05 30.93 -19.11
N SER A 158 -31.60 31.94 -19.87
CA SER A 158 -31.01 33.26 -19.58
C SER A 158 -31.89 34.13 -18.63
N SER A 159 -31.50 35.26 -17.99
CA SER A 159 -30.69 36.43 -18.39
C SER A 159 -30.53 37.42 -17.21
N ASN A 160 -29.66 38.43 -17.37
CA ASN A 160 -29.63 39.80 -16.75
C ASN A 160 -29.04 39.95 -15.32
N ASP A 161 -28.29 40.99 -14.92
CA ASP A 161 -27.73 42.24 -15.48
C ASP A 161 -26.62 42.74 -14.48
N LEU A 162 -25.44 43.16 -14.95
CA LEU A 162 -24.82 44.51 -14.95
C LEU A 162 -24.24 45.16 -13.64
N ASN A 163 -23.07 45.78 -13.87
CA ASN A 163 -22.24 46.75 -13.11
C ASN A 163 -21.30 46.24 -11.99
N SER A 164 -19.96 46.40 -12.07
CA SER A 164 -19.08 47.60 -12.24
C SER A 164 -19.23 48.57 -11.05
N ASP A 165 -18.22 49.21 -10.48
CA ASP A 165 -16.82 49.45 -10.79
C ASP A 165 -16.16 50.04 -9.51
N GLN A 166 -14.83 49.95 -9.37
CA GLN A 166 -13.88 50.94 -8.78
C GLN A 166 -14.17 51.62 -7.40
N THR A 167 -13.25 52.07 -6.54
CA THR A 167 -11.87 52.57 -6.68
C THR A 167 -11.27 52.74 -5.27
N ALA A 168 -9.96 52.95 -5.26
CA ALA A 168 -9.09 53.29 -4.14
C ALA A 168 -9.54 54.46 -3.25
N THR A 169 -9.06 54.46 -1.99
CA THR A 169 -8.48 55.67 -1.39
C THR A 169 -7.49 55.31 -0.27
N ALA A 170 -6.32 55.94 -0.33
CA ALA A 170 -5.32 55.98 0.72
C ALA A 170 -5.76 56.90 1.87
N GLN A 171 -5.23 56.69 3.08
CA GLN A 171 -4.65 57.78 3.87
C GLN A 171 -3.77 57.28 5.03
N ASN A 172 -2.70 58.03 5.22
CA ASN A 172 -1.60 57.92 6.17
C ASN A 172 -2.02 58.12 7.64
N ALA A 173 -1.23 57.57 8.56
CA ALA A 173 -0.30 58.34 9.43
C ALA A 173 -0.15 57.69 10.81
N GLY A 174 1.08 57.30 11.13
CA GLY A 174 1.51 56.86 12.45
C GLY A 174 3.03 56.97 12.54
N VAL A 175 3.54 58.20 12.42
CA VAL A 175 4.95 58.52 12.62
C VAL A 175 5.29 58.32 14.10
N SER A 176 6.26 57.47 14.40
CA SER A 176 7.05 57.55 15.63
C SER A 176 8.41 56.86 15.47
N LYS A 177 9.45 57.70 15.46
CA LYS A 177 10.90 57.46 15.60
C LYS A 177 11.58 56.60 14.52
N ILE A 178 12.11 57.29 13.50
CA ILE A 178 13.24 56.83 12.71
C ILE A 178 14.45 56.82 13.65
N PHE A 179 14.84 55.63 14.12
CA PHE A 179 16.23 55.41 14.45
C PHE A 179 16.96 55.22 13.12
N ASP A 180 18.13 55.85 12.96
CA ASP A 180 19.04 55.61 11.83
C ASP A 180 19.57 54.17 11.88
N GLU A 181 18.70 53.19 11.61
CA GLU A 181 19.08 51.79 11.54
C GLU A 181 19.72 51.49 10.17
N VAL A 182 20.91 50.93 10.21
CA VAL A 182 21.69 50.54 9.05
C VAL A 182 21.42 49.07 8.74
N TYR A 183 20.96 48.82 7.51
CA TYR A 183 20.67 47.48 7.00
C TYR A 183 21.67 47.12 5.90
N ILE A 184 22.39 46.02 6.12
CA ILE A 184 23.38 45.48 5.16
C ILE A 184 22.76 44.32 4.37
N LEU A 185 21.87 43.56 5.02
CA LEU A 185 21.15 42.48 4.37
C LEU A 185 20.06 43.04 3.44
N ASP A 186 19.66 42.25 2.44
CA ASP A 186 18.47 42.58 1.66
C ASP A 186 17.23 42.64 2.56
N GLN A 187 16.29 43.51 2.21
CA GLN A 187 15.11 43.81 3.02
C GLN A 187 14.28 42.55 3.36
N LYS A 188 14.19 41.57 2.43
CA LYS A 188 13.41 40.35 2.67
C LYS A 188 14.13 39.43 3.66
N THR A 189 15.44 39.26 3.52
CA THR A 189 16.24 38.42 4.44
C THR A 189 16.33 39.06 5.82
N SER A 190 16.57 40.37 5.90
CA SER A 190 16.59 41.12 7.16
C SER A 190 15.26 41.01 7.90
N LEU A 191 14.13 41.16 7.18
CA LEU A 191 12.79 40.97 7.77
C LEU A 191 12.54 39.54 8.21
N LYS A 192 12.89 38.54 7.39
CA LYS A 192 12.72 37.10 7.70
C LYS A 192 13.44 36.73 9.00
N ILE A 193 14.70 37.11 9.13
CA ILE A 193 15.52 36.85 10.32
C ILE A 193 14.95 37.60 11.52
N SER A 194 14.69 38.91 11.38
CA SER A 194 14.16 39.73 12.48
C SER A 194 12.81 39.24 12.99
N LEU A 195 11.91 38.81 12.10
CA LEU A 195 10.60 38.27 12.48
C LEU A 195 10.75 36.94 13.23
N PHE A 196 11.66 36.08 12.77
CA PHE A 196 11.90 34.79 13.40
C PHE A 196 12.56 34.94 14.78
N LEU A 197 13.54 35.85 14.91
CA LEU A 197 14.21 36.12 16.19
C LEU A 197 13.25 36.60 17.29
N LYS A 198 12.14 37.26 16.94
CA LYS A 198 11.09 37.65 17.91
C LYS A 198 10.44 36.46 18.62
N GLN A 199 10.61 35.24 18.12
CA GLN A 199 10.11 34.01 18.77
C GLN A 199 10.96 33.62 19.99
N PHE A 200 12.20 34.09 20.10
CA PHE A 200 13.12 33.84 21.22
C PHE A 200 12.94 34.86 22.35
N ARG A 201 11.69 35.13 22.75
CA ARG A 201 11.37 36.16 23.74
C ARG A 201 12.17 35.97 25.03
N GLY A 202 12.90 37.01 25.44
CA GLY A 202 13.68 37.03 26.67
C GLY A 202 15.13 36.54 26.54
N LEU A 203 15.57 36.13 25.34
CA LEU A 203 16.97 35.79 25.07
C LEU A 203 17.66 36.91 24.29
N SER A 204 18.91 37.21 24.65
CA SER A 204 19.79 38.06 23.85
C SER A 204 20.28 37.30 22.61
N LEU A 205 20.72 38.04 21.58
CA LEU A 205 21.28 37.45 20.36
C LEU A 205 22.51 36.59 20.66
N GLU A 206 23.35 37.04 21.58
CA GLU A 206 24.51 36.31 22.10
C GLU A 206 24.09 35.01 22.80
N GLN A 207 23.07 35.05 23.67
CA GLN A 207 22.54 33.86 24.34
C GLN A 207 21.98 32.83 23.34
N ILE A 208 21.32 33.28 22.26
CA ILE A 208 20.82 32.39 21.21
C ILE A 208 21.99 31.67 20.52
N VAL A 209 23.05 32.41 20.18
CA VAL A 209 24.26 31.87 19.55
C VAL A 209 24.99 30.91 20.50
N ASP A 210 25.16 31.27 21.76
CA ASP A 210 25.78 30.43 22.79
C ASP A 210 25.02 29.12 23.03
N LEU A 211 23.68 29.15 23.01
CA LEU A 211 22.85 27.95 23.16
C LEU A 211 23.01 26.97 22.00
N VAL A 212 23.34 27.45 20.80
CA VAL A 212 23.66 26.58 19.65
C VAL A 212 25.06 25.97 19.81
N ILE A 213 26.03 26.73 20.32
CA ILE A 213 27.44 26.34 20.36
C ILE A 213 27.79 25.49 21.59
N ASN A 214 27.32 25.87 22.78
CA ASN A 214 27.87 25.40 24.06
C ASN A 214 27.02 24.33 24.77
N ASN A 215 25.85 23.98 24.25
CA ASN A 215 24.85 23.16 24.95
C ASN A 215 25.16 21.64 24.94
N ASN A 216 26.45 21.26 24.85
CA ASN A 216 26.95 19.91 25.13
C ASN A 216 27.55 19.80 26.55
N LYS A 217 27.74 20.93 27.26
CA LYS A 217 28.04 20.91 28.69
C LYS A 217 26.72 20.87 29.44
N SER A 218 26.22 19.66 29.70
CA SER A 218 25.30 19.45 30.81
C SER A 218 25.94 20.10 32.04
N THR A 219 25.39 21.21 32.51
CA THR A 219 25.66 21.71 33.84
C THR A 219 25.03 20.71 34.81
N GLY A 220 25.75 19.61 35.05
CA GLY A 220 25.60 18.82 36.26
C GLY A 220 25.98 19.69 37.45
N SER A 221 25.09 20.57 37.87
CA SER A 221 25.03 21.12 39.23
C SER A 221 23.68 21.82 39.43
N PRO A 222 22.81 21.35 40.34
CA PRO A 222 21.68 22.11 40.82
C PRO A 222 22.19 23.14 41.83
N THR A 223 22.81 24.22 41.37
CA THR A 223 23.07 25.37 42.24
C THR A 223 21.83 26.25 42.31
N SER A 224 21.14 26.10 43.44
CA SER A 224 20.22 27.03 44.07
C SER A 224 20.37 28.48 43.58
N GLY A 225 19.31 29.00 42.97
CA GLY A 225 19.20 30.40 42.59
C GLY A 225 17.78 30.70 42.18
N VAL A 226 17.06 31.43 43.03
CA VAL A 226 15.68 31.88 42.83
C VAL A 226 15.59 32.73 41.55
N GLY A 227 15.05 32.15 40.48
CA GLY A 227 14.75 32.84 39.23
C GLY A 227 14.03 31.89 38.28
N GLY A 228 12.75 32.13 38.01
CA GLY A 228 11.87 31.29 37.20
C GLY A 228 12.20 31.27 35.69
N GLY A 229 13.42 30.86 35.33
CA GLY A 229 13.80 30.59 33.95
C GLY A 229 13.39 29.17 33.53
N ARG A 230 12.79 29.02 32.35
CA ARG A 230 12.54 27.70 31.73
C ARG A 230 13.84 26.91 31.57
N PRO A 231 13.82 25.58 31.63
CA PRO A 231 15.01 24.76 31.36
C PRO A 231 15.58 25.03 29.95
N PRO A 232 16.91 24.93 29.74
CA PRO A 232 17.56 25.23 28.45
C PRO A 232 16.99 24.44 27.26
N ASP A 233 16.51 23.21 27.51
CA ASP A 233 15.88 22.35 26.50
C ASP A 233 14.51 22.87 26.02
N GLU A 234 13.79 23.62 26.86
CA GLU A 234 12.55 24.30 26.45
C GLU A 234 12.82 25.65 25.76
N GLN A 235 14.00 26.22 25.97
CA GLN A 235 14.39 27.48 25.33
C GLN A 235 14.89 27.26 23.90
N MET A 236 15.51 26.11 23.60
CA MET A 236 16.04 25.77 22.27
C MET A 236 15.44 24.44 21.76
N THR A 237 14.19 24.49 21.29
CA THR A 237 13.47 23.35 20.72
C THR A 237 13.93 23.02 19.29
N LEU A 238 13.67 21.79 18.81
CA LEU A 238 13.97 21.39 17.43
C LEU A 238 13.31 22.32 16.40
N GLU A 239 12.07 22.75 16.64
CA GLU A 239 11.36 23.69 15.75
C GLU A 239 12.08 25.04 15.65
N ARG A 240 12.58 25.56 16.78
CA ARG A 240 13.36 26.80 16.81
C ARG A 240 14.70 26.65 16.08
N LEU A 241 15.39 25.53 16.27
CA LEU A 241 16.64 25.22 15.57
C LEU A 241 16.44 25.09 14.05
N ARG A 242 15.41 24.36 13.61
CA ARG A 242 15.05 24.22 12.20
C ARG A 242 14.61 25.54 11.58
N GLY A 243 13.89 26.37 12.34
CA GLY A 243 13.52 27.70 11.90
C GLY A 243 14.73 28.64 11.76
N LEU A 244 15.72 28.57 12.67
CA LEU A 244 17.00 29.27 12.53
C LEU A 244 17.71 28.82 11.25
N GLN A 245 17.85 27.50 11.05
CA GLN A 245 18.52 26.92 9.89
C GLN A 245 17.88 27.45 8.59
N LYS A 246 16.54 27.44 8.50
CA LYS A 246 15.80 27.97 7.34
C LYS A 246 15.98 29.48 7.14
N CYS A 247 16.07 30.25 8.22
CA CYS A 247 16.29 31.69 8.13
C CYS A 247 17.70 32.03 7.65
N LEU A 248 18.69 31.22 8.02
CA LEU A 248 20.10 31.43 7.70
C LEU A 248 20.48 30.98 6.29
N VAL A 249 19.68 30.15 5.62
CA VAL A 249 19.88 29.82 4.19
C VAL A 249 20.00 31.11 3.37
N GLY A 250 21.17 31.29 2.75
CA GLY A 250 21.51 32.47 1.93
C GLY A 250 21.92 33.72 2.72
N ALA A 251 21.66 33.78 4.04
CA ALA A 251 22.05 34.92 4.86
C ALA A 251 23.55 34.91 5.20
N GLU A 252 24.17 33.73 5.17
CA GLU A 252 25.60 33.52 5.49
C GLU A 252 26.54 34.28 4.55
N GLN A 253 26.11 34.56 3.32
CA GLN A 253 26.92 35.33 2.36
C GLN A 253 27.19 36.77 2.84
N TYR A 254 26.33 37.32 3.72
CA TYR A 254 26.47 38.66 4.27
C TYR A 254 27.37 38.71 5.51
N ILE A 255 27.88 37.57 6.01
CA ILE A 255 28.69 37.54 7.24
C ILE A 255 29.91 38.44 7.10
N VAL A 256 30.64 38.35 6.00
CA VAL A 256 31.86 39.14 5.78
C VAL A 256 31.54 40.63 5.69
N ASP A 257 30.50 41.00 4.94
CA ASP A 257 30.08 42.40 4.76
C ASP A 257 29.63 43.02 6.10
N VAL A 258 28.88 42.26 6.89
CA VAL A 258 28.43 42.69 8.23
C VAL A 258 29.59 42.78 9.22
N GLN A 259 30.58 41.88 9.15
CA GLN A 259 31.76 41.93 10.02
C GLN A 259 32.72 43.06 9.68
N ASN A 260 32.81 43.43 8.40
CA ASN A 260 33.66 44.52 7.91
C ASN A 260 32.98 45.89 7.97
N TYR A 261 31.75 45.98 8.49
CA TYR A 261 31.08 47.24 8.71
C TYR A 261 31.87 48.13 9.67
N ASP A 262 32.29 49.30 9.18
CA ASP A 262 33.15 50.27 9.88
C ASP A 262 32.36 51.36 10.63
N GLY A 263 31.03 51.33 10.55
CA GLY A 263 30.15 52.24 11.27
C GLY A 263 29.78 51.76 12.68
N ASP A 264 28.83 52.45 13.30
CA ASP A 264 28.40 52.19 14.68
C ASP A 264 27.53 50.93 14.77
N TYR A 265 28.03 49.88 15.44
CA TYR A 265 27.29 48.64 15.71
C TYR A 265 25.91 48.88 16.34
N ALA A 266 25.76 49.91 17.18
CA ALA A 266 24.47 50.22 17.81
C ALA A 266 23.38 50.56 16.78
N LYS A 267 23.78 51.09 15.62
CA LYS A 267 22.90 51.44 14.50
C LYS A 267 22.52 50.26 13.63
N LEU A 268 23.16 49.09 13.75
CA LEU A 268 22.76 47.93 12.96
C LEU A 268 21.36 47.44 13.33
N GLY A 269 20.59 47.01 12.33
CA GLY A 269 19.31 46.33 12.53
C GLY A 269 19.47 45.00 13.29
N MET A 270 18.36 44.46 13.83
CA MET A 270 18.41 43.23 14.64
C MET A 270 18.96 42.02 13.88
N ALA A 271 18.64 41.88 12.59
CA ALA A 271 19.14 40.79 11.77
C ALA A 271 20.64 40.91 11.51
N GLU A 272 21.12 42.12 11.20
CA GLU A 272 22.52 42.44 10.98
C GLU A 272 23.33 42.16 12.25
N LYS A 273 22.84 42.59 13.43
CA LYS A 273 23.45 42.27 14.72
C LYS A 273 23.54 40.77 14.96
N PHE A 274 22.51 40.01 14.58
CA PHE A 274 22.52 38.55 14.72
C PHE A 274 23.52 37.88 13.77
N ILE A 275 23.58 38.30 12.50
CA ILE A 275 24.58 37.84 11.54
C ILE A 275 26.00 38.20 11.99
N TRP A 276 26.18 39.37 12.59
CA TRP A 276 27.46 39.79 13.18
C TRP A 276 27.89 38.82 14.29
N HIS A 277 26.99 38.47 15.23
CA HIS A 277 27.29 37.49 16.28
C HIS A 277 27.61 36.11 15.71
N ILE A 278 26.84 35.65 14.70
CA ILE A 278 27.12 34.39 14.01
C ILE A 278 28.52 34.38 13.41
N GLY A 279 28.93 35.49 12.78
CA GLY A 279 30.25 35.64 12.17
C GLY A 279 31.40 35.47 13.14
N GLN A 280 31.19 35.71 14.43
CA GLN A 280 32.23 35.52 15.46
C GLN A 280 32.55 34.04 15.71
N HIS A 281 31.72 33.12 15.22
CA HIS A 281 31.86 31.69 15.46
C HIS A 281 32.06 30.91 14.15
N LYS A 282 33.23 30.27 14.04
CA LYS A 282 33.56 29.42 12.90
C LYS A 282 32.58 28.24 12.79
N PHE A 283 32.18 27.93 11.56
CA PHE A 283 31.30 26.81 11.23
C PHE A 283 29.94 26.85 11.96
N PHE A 284 29.41 28.04 12.28
CA PHE A 284 28.13 28.18 12.99
C PHE A 284 26.99 27.37 12.35
N SER A 285 26.89 27.40 11.02
CA SER A 285 25.88 26.66 10.25
C SER A 285 25.99 25.15 10.43
N SER A 286 27.21 24.62 10.33
CA SER A 286 27.47 23.21 10.57
C SER A 286 27.24 22.83 12.03
N ARG A 287 27.57 23.71 12.99
CA ARG A 287 27.25 23.52 14.42
C ARG A 287 25.75 23.47 14.66
N LEU A 288 24.98 24.35 14.00
CA LEU A 288 23.53 24.36 14.03
C LEU A 288 22.94 23.08 13.42
N ASP A 289 23.44 22.65 12.27
CA ASP A 289 23.01 21.42 11.61
C ASP A 289 23.27 20.17 12.49
N VAL A 290 24.44 20.08 13.12
CA VAL A 290 24.76 19.01 14.07
C VAL A 290 23.83 19.07 15.28
N LYS A 291 23.51 20.26 15.78
CA LYS A 291 22.59 20.41 16.91
C LYS A 291 21.17 20.00 16.56
N CYS A 292 20.68 20.32 15.36
CA CYS A 292 19.42 19.80 14.83
C CYS A 292 19.44 18.27 14.79
N LEU A 293 20.50 17.68 14.22
CA LEU A 293 20.65 16.24 14.10
C LEU A 293 20.62 15.55 15.47
N GLN A 294 21.37 16.06 16.45
CA GLN A 294 21.39 15.54 17.82
C GLN A 294 19.99 15.49 18.47
N ARG A 295 19.12 16.45 18.16
CA ARG A 295 17.77 16.53 18.73
C ARG A 295 16.77 15.61 18.04
N GLU A 296 16.92 15.35 16.75
CA GLU A 296 15.94 14.60 15.97
C GLU A 296 16.32 13.15 15.66
N PHE A 297 17.61 12.80 15.81
CA PHE A 297 18.15 11.52 15.35
C PHE A 297 17.42 10.33 15.97
N ASP A 298 17.30 10.30 17.30
CA ASP A 298 16.70 9.17 18.02
C ASP A 298 15.25 8.92 17.61
N GLU A 299 14.45 10.00 17.47
CA GLU A 299 13.06 9.90 17.07
C GLU A 299 12.93 9.41 15.63
N LYS A 300 13.68 10.00 14.70
CA LYS A 300 13.68 9.58 13.29
C LYS A 300 14.16 8.14 13.12
N TYR A 301 15.28 7.78 13.74
CA TYR A 301 15.83 6.43 13.72
C TYR A 301 14.80 5.41 14.24
N LYS A 302 14.18 5.70 15.40
CA LYS A 302 13.14 4.85 15.98
C LYS A 302 11.91 4.70 15.08
N ASN A 303 11.49 5.77 14.42
CA ASN A 303 10.35 5.74 13.50
C ASN A 303 10.62 4.87 12.26
N PHE A 304 11.81 4.96 11.66
CA PHE A 304 12.22 4.06 10.57
C PHE A 304 12.31 2.60 11.03
N THR A 305 13.00 2.37 12.15
CA THR A 305 13.16 1.03 12.74
C THR A 305 11.81 0.37 12.99
N LYS A 306 10.89 1.08 13.66
CA LYS A 306 9.54 0.58 13.95
C LYS A 306 8.77 0.24 12.68
N SER A 307 8.88 1.06 11.64
CA SER A 307 8.19 0.81 10.36
C SER A 307 8.71 -0.48 9.70
N PHE A 308 10.03 -0.68 9.64
CA PHE A 308 10.62 -1.89 9.07
C PHE A 308 10.33 -3.13 9.89
N ASP A 309 10.49 -3.06 11.22
CA ASP A 309 10.21 -4.20 12.11
C ASP A 309 8.73 -4.62 12.02
N THR A 310 7.82 -3.65 11.93
CA THR A 310 6.39 -3.93 11.71
C THR A 310 6.16 -4.69 10.40
N LEU A 311 6.84 -4.31 9.32
CA LEU A 311 6.74 -4.99 8.02
C LEU A 311 7.32 -6.41 8.07
N ILE A 312 8.50 -6.58 8.67
CA ILE A 312 9.19 -7.88 8.82
C ILE A 312 8.34 -8.84 9.66
N ASP A 313 7.88 -8.38 10.82
CA ASP A 313 7.04 -9.18 11.72
C ASP A 313 5.72 -9.57 11.06
N CYS A 314 5.11 -8.65 10.32
CA CYS A 314 3.89 -8.93 9.56
C CYS A 314 4.11 -10.02 8.51
N CYS A 315 5.22 -9.97 7.74
CA CYS A 315 5.57 -11.01 6.78
C CYS A 315 5.75 -12.37 7.46
N ARG A 316 6.47 -12.41 8.58
CA ARG A 316 6.68 -13.62 9.38
C ARG A 316 5.37 -14.21 9.91
N LYS A 317 4.50 -13.38 10.48
CA LYS A 317 3.19 -13.77 11.01
C LYS A 317 2.26 -14.31 9.92
N LEU A 318 2.18 -13.64 8.76
CA LEU A 318 1.39 -14.10 7.61
C LEU A 318 1.84 -15.49 7.14
N ARG A 319 3.15 -15.71 7.01
CA ARG A 319 3.70 -17.00 6.56
C ARG A 319 3.50 -18.14 7.58
N SER A 320 3.56 -17.83 8.87
CA SER A 320 3.47 -18.85 9.94
C SER A 320 2.05 -19.16 10.41
N SER A 321 1.06 -18.34 10.05
CA SER A 321 -0.32 -18.50 10.52
C SER A 321 -0.96 -19.80 10.01
N GLN A 322 -1.15 -20.77 10.90
CA GLN A 322 -1.78 -22.03 10.56
C GLN A 322 -3.27 -21.87 10.23
N SER A 323 -3.97 -21.00 10.98
CA SER A 323 -5.39 -20.73 10.75
C SER A 323 -5.64 -20.09 9.38
N LEU A 324 -4.76 -19.19 8.92
CA LEU A 324 -4.85 -18.64 7.56
C LEU A 324 -4.68 -19.73 6.50
N LYS A 325 -3.69 -20.61 6.66
CA LYS A 325 -3.44 -21.72 5.73
C LYS A 325 -4.66 -22.64 5.64
N GLN A 326 -5.22 -23.06 6.78
CA GLN A 326 -6.42 -23.89 6.82
C GLN A 326 -7.58 -23.26 6.04
N PHE A 327 -7.82 -21.97 6.22
CA PHE A 327 -8.86 -21.27 5.47
C PHE A 327 -8.55 -21.23 3.96
N LEU A 328 -7.31 -20.99 3.56
CA LEU A 328 -6.92 -21.03 2.14
C LEU A 328 -7.08 -22.42 1.50
N PHE A 329 -6.81 -23.49 2.24
CA PHE A 329 -7.08 -24.86 1.78
C PHE A 329 -8.58 -25.15 1.68
N LEU A 330 -9.40 -24.68 2.61
CA LEU A 330 -10.86 -24.75 2.51
C LEU A 330 -11.34 -24.05 1.23
N VAL A 331 -10.82 -22.85 0.95
CA VAL A 331 -11.08 -22.12 -0.30
C VAL A 331 -10.70 -22.95 -1.53
N LEU A 332 -9.51 -23.57 -1.54
CA LEU A 332 -9.05 -24.41 -2.65
C LEU A 332 -10.02 -25.58 -2.91
N ARG A 333 -10.47 -26.27 -1.86
CA ARG A 333 -11.36 -27.43 -2.01
C ARG A 333 -12.74 -27.03 -2.50
N VAL A 334 -13.33 -25.99 -1.92
CA VAL A 334 -14.62 -25.46 -2.36
C VAL A 334 -14.54 -24.90 -3.78
N GLY A 335 -13.47 -24.16 -4.10
CA GLY A 335 -13.24 -23.62 -5.44
C GLY A 335 -13.08 -24.71 -6.49
N ASN A 336 -12.33 -25.78 -6.20
CA ASN A 336 -12.19 -26.92 -7.10
C ASN A 336 -13.54 -27.62 -7.33
N TYR A 337 -14.36 -27.77 -6.28
CA TYR A 337 -15.71 -28.32 -6.39
C TYR A 337 -16.61 -27.47 -7.30
N LEU A 338 -16.59 -26.14 -7.11
CA LEU A 338 -17.34 -25.20 -7.96
C LEU A 338 -16.87 -25.26 -9.42
N ASN A 339 -15.57 -25.39 -9.64
CA ASN A 339 -14.96 -25.38 -10.97
C ASN A 339 -14.87 -26.74 -11.66
N LEU A 340 -15.45 -27.81 -11.09
CA LEU A 340 -15.52 -29.13 -11.73
C LEU A 340 -16.04 -29.04 -13.17
N GLY A 341 -15.31 -29.61 -14.12
CA GLY A 341 -15.66 -29.63 -15.54
C GLY A 341 -15.43 -28.31 -16.30
N SER A 342 -14.76 -27.32 -15.69
CA SER A 342 -14.38 -26.06 -16.35
C SER A 342 -12.87 -25.96 -16.53
N SER A 343 -12.39 -25.08 -17.43
CA SER A 343 -10.95 -24.78 -17.57
C SER A 343 -10.33 -24.18 -16.30
N SER A 344 -11.16 -23.60 -15.43
CA SER A 344 -10.76 -23.03 -14.14
C SER A 344 -10.56 -24.09 -13.06
N GLY A 345 -10.86 -25.37 -13.31
CA GLY A 345 -10.65 -26.46 -12.36
C GLY A 345 -10.12 -27.74 -13.02
N PRO A 346 -9.69 -28.74 -12.24
CA PRO A 346 -9.25 -28.60 -10.86
C PRO A 346 -7.81 -28.01 -10.78
N ALA A 347 -7.49 -27.33 -9.68
CA ALA A 347 -6.26 -26.60 -9.42
C ALA A 347 -5.49 -27.23 -8.25
N ALA A 348 -4.16 -27.17 -8.28
CA ALA A 348 -3.32 -27.58 -7.16
C ALA A 348 -3.11 -26.42 -6.14
N GLY A 349 -3.43 -25.19 -6.56
CA GLY A 349 -3.37 -23.97 -5.77
C GLY A 349 -3.86 -22.79 -6.60
N PHE A 350 -3.89 -21.60 -6.02
CA PHE A 350 -4.22 -20.37 -6.75
C PHE A 350 -3.29 -19.21 -6.34
N LYS A 351 -3.09 -18.24 -7.23
CA LYS A 351 -2.38 -16.99 -6.86
C LYS A 351 -3.20 -16.22 -5.83
N ILE A 352 -2.57 -15.74 -4.76
CA ILE A 352 -3.26 -15.15 -3.60
C ILE A 352 -4.14 -13.94 -3.97
N SER A 353 -3.80 -13.16 -5.00
CA SER A 353 -4.67 -12.09 -5.55
C SER A 353 -6.10 -12.55 -5.85
N SER A 354 -6.31 -13.84 -6.12
CA SER A 354 -7.62 -14.43 -6.41
C SER A 354 -8.58 -14.44 -5.22
N ILE A 355 -8.12 -14.24 -3.98
CA ILE A 355 -8.99 -14.23 -2.79
C ILE A 355 -10.06 -13.12 -2.85
N LYS A 356 -9.84 -12.04 -3.63
CA LYS A 356 -10.85 -11.00 -3.86
C LYS A 356 -12.11 -11.54 -4.54
N GLN A 357 -11.97 -12.60 -5.35
CA GLN A 357 -13.09 -13.20 -6.09
C GLN A 357 -14.11 -13.89 -5.18
N LEU A 358 -13.70 -14.29 -3.98
CA LEU A 358 -14.60 -14.90 -2.98
C LEU A 358 -15.70 -13.94 -2.56
N ASN A 359 -15.38 -12.65 -2.47
CA ASN A 359 -16.34 -11.61 -2.14
C ASN A 359 -17.15 -11.13 -3.37
N ALA A 360 -16.63 -11.34 -4.58
CA ALA A 360 -17.30 -10.97 -5.83
C ALA A 360 -18.36 -12.00 -6.26
N LEU A 361 -18.13 -13.29 -6.00
CA LEU A 361 -19.02 -14.36 -6.44
C LEU A 361 -20.27 -14.43 -5.55
N LYS A 362 -21.40 -13.91 -6.06
CA LYS A 362 -22.70 -13.90 -5.36
C LYS A 362 -23.49 -15.19 -5.56
N ALA A 363 -24.19 -15.61 -4.51
CA ALA A 363 -25.17 -16.68 -4.57
C ALA A 363 -26.32 -16.33 -5.53
N THR A 364 -26.80 -17.32 -6.27
CA THR A 364 -27.99 -17.26 -7.10
C THR A 364 -29.22 -17.09 -6.21
N GLY A 365 -30.05 -16.08 -6.51
CA GLY A 365 -31.25 -15.76 -5.71
C GLY A 365 -30.99 -15.07 -4.36
N ARG A 366 -29.73 -14.85 -3.95
CA ARG A 366 -29.37 -14.13 -2.70
C ARG A 366 -28.24 -13.12 -2.94
N SER A 367 -28.60 -11.90 -3.33
CA SER A 367 -27.64 -10.86 -3.73
C SER A 367 -26.72 -10.37 -2.61
N SER A 368 -27.09 -10.60 -1.34
CA SER A 368 -26.30 -10.26 -0.14
C SER A 368 -25.34 -11.37 0.30
N THR A 369 -25.48 -12.60 -0.21
CA THR A 369 -24.63 -13.73 0.19
C THR A 369 -23.59 -14.00 -0.88
N THR A 370 -22.32 -14.03 -0.51
CA THR A 370 -21.18 -14.30 -1.41
C THR A 370 -20.54 -15.65 -1.08
N LEU A 371 -19.62 -16.13 -1.92
CA LEU A 371 -18.85 -17.35 -1.62
C LEU A 371 -18.08 -17.21 -0.31
N LEU A 372 -17.56 -16.02 -0.02
CA LEU A 372 -16.89 -15.74 1.25
C LEU A 372 -17.81 -15.99 2.46
N HIS A 373 -19.09 -15.58 2.39
CA HIS A 373 -20.05 -15.85 3.47
C HIS A 373 -20.25 -17.34 3.71
N VAL A 374 -20.34 -18.13 2.63
CA VAL A 374 -20.53 -19.58 2.73
C VAL A 374 -19.29 -20.28 3.27
N LEU A 375 -18.10 -19.82 2.88
CA LEU A 375 -16.83 -20.33 3.41
C LEU A 375 -16.65 -20.01 4.89
N VAL A 376 -17.01 -18.79 5.30
CA VAL A 376 -16.99 -18.36 6.71
C VAL A 376 -17.98 -19.20 7.53
N ASP A 377 -19.22 -19.36 7.07
CA ASP A 377 -20.23 -20.21 7.71
C ASP A 377 -19.75 -21.67 7.84
N SER A 378 -19.14 -22.22 6.78
CA SER A 378 -18.60 -23.59 6.80
C SER A 378 -17.43 -23.74 7.78
N ALA A 379 -16.58 -22.71 7.88
CA ALA A 379 -15.45 -22.69 8.80
C ALA A 379 -15.91 -22.56 10.27
N GLU A 380 -17.02 -21.87 10.55
CA GLU A 380 -17.54 -21.75 11.92
C GLU A 380 -18.29 -22.99 12.41
N ASN A 381 -18.95 -23.72 11.51
CA ASN A 381 -19.74 -24.90 11.84
C ASN A 381 -18.97 -26.22 11.67
N ASP A 382 -17.63 -26.18 11.60
CA ASP A 382 -16.83 -27.41 11.56
C ASP A 382 -16.74 -28.02 12.96
N ASP A 383 -17.48 -29.10 13.19
CA ASP A 383 -17.52 -29.83 14.47
C ASP A 383 -16.13 -30.35 14.90
N ASN A 384 -15.19 -30.54 13.96
CA ASN A 384 -13.80 -30.90 14.29
C ASN A 384 -12.96 -29.71 14.78
N ALA A 385 -13.43 -28.47 14.57
CA ALA A 385 -12.82 -27.26 15.13
C ALA A 385 -13.21 -27.02 16.60
N ALA A 386 -14.23 -27.72 17.11
CA ALA A 386 -14.65 -27.65 18.51
C ALA A 386 -13.76 -28.47 19.47
N ALA A 387 -12.92 -29.38 18.96
CA ALA A 387 -12.12 -30.32 19.74
C ALA A 387 -10.66 -29.87 20.05
N GLY A 388 -10.31 -28.58 19.87
CA GLY A 388 -8.99 -28.04 20.26
C GLY A 388 -8.70 -26.66 19.67
N ASP A 389 -7.49 -26.13 19.88
CA ASP A 389 -6.94 -24.79 19.51
C ASP A 389 -6.98 -24.43 17.99
N LYS A 390 -7.88 -25.01 17.20
CA LYS A 390 -7.95 -24.90 15.73
C LYS A 390 -9.26 -24.25 15.31
N LYS A 391 -9.53 -23.02 15.76
CA LYS A 391 -10.61 -22.21 15.19
C LYS A 391 -10.14 -21.65 13.83
N PRO A 392 -10.70 -22.07 12.70
CA PRO A 392 -10.17 -21.75 11.36
C PRO A 392 -10.23 -20.26 10.99
N LEU A 393 -10.98 -19.44 11.74
CA LEU A 393 -11.06 -17.98 11.54
C LEU A 393 -10.21 -17.16 12.52
N GLN A 394 -9.42 -17.79 13.39
CA GLN A 394 -8.64 -17.07 14.41
C GLN A 394 -7.58 -16.13 13.79
N PHE A 395 -7.17 -16.39 12.55
CA PHE A 395 -6.21 -15.56 11.82
C PHE A 395 -6.60 -14.08 11.75
N THR A 396 -7.89 -13.72 11.70
CA THR A 396 -8.29 -12.30 11.65
C THR A 396 -7.89 -11.56 12.92
N SER A 397 -8.03 -12.22 14.08
CA SER A 397 -7.59 -11.67 15.37
C SER A 397 -6.08 -11.77 15.59
N GLN A 398 -5.44 -12.88 15.21
CA GLN A 398 -3.99 -13.10 15.40
C GLN A 398 -3.13 -12.22 14.49
N LEU A 399 -3.69 -11.79 13.36
CA LEU A 399 -3.01 -11.01 12.33
C LEU A 399 -3.59 -9.60 12.20
N SER A 400 -4.21 -9.06 13.25
CA SER A 400 -4.78 -7.71 13.25
C SER A 400 -3.77 -6.61 12.90
N ASP A 401 -2.49 -6.85 13.21
CA ASP A 401 -1.38 -5.94 12.91
C ASP A 401 -1.18 -5.71 11.40
N VAL A 402 -1.68 -6.61 10.55
CA VAL A 402 -1.66 -6.47 9.09
C VAL A 402 -2.35 -5.16 8.66
N HIS A 403 -3.40 -4.72 9.37
CA HIS A 403 -4.07 -3.46 9.06
C HIS A 403 -3.19 -2.23 9.28
N SER A 404 -2.30 -2.27 10.27
CA SER A 404 -1.34 -1.19 10.54
C SER A 404 -0.17 -1.27 9.58
N ALA A 405 0.35 -2.48 9.33
CA ALA A 405 1.43 -2.70 8.37
C ALA A 405 1.05 -2.27 6.94
N ALA A 406 -0.20 -2.53 6.52
CA ALA A 406 -0.71 -2.13 5.20
C ALA A 406 -0.76 -0.61 4.97
N LYS A 407 -0.72 0.20 6.04
CA LYS A 407 -0.66 1.67 5.95
C LYS A 407 0.77 2.20 5.72
N ILE A 408 1.77 1.36 5.90
CA ILE A 408 3.17 1.73 5.69
C ILE A 408 3.47 1.58 4.21
N ASP A 409 3.75 2.70 3.54
CA ASP A 409 4.31 2.67 2.20
C ASP A 409 5.81 2.41 2.29
N TYR A 410 6.20 1.15 2.04
CA TYR A 410 7.60 0.73 2.10
C TYR A 410 8.50 1.54 1.15
N GLU A 411 8.05 1.84 -0.07
CA GLU A 411 8.91 2.50 -1.07
C GLU A 411 9.13 3.97 -0.72
N ALA A 412 8.07 4.65 -0.26
CA ALA A 412 8.18 6.01 0.26
C ALA A 412 9.08 6.05 1.50
N THR A 413 8.85 5.15 2.47
CA THR A 413 9.64 5.07 3.71
C THR A 413 11.13 4.79 3.42
N LYS A 414 11.43 3.89 2.49
CA LYS A 414 12.80 3.61 2.04
C LYS A 414 13.43 4.83 1.39
N THR A 415 12.70 5.52 0.51
CA THR A 415 13.18 6.73 -0.17
C THR A 415 13.50 7.83 0.85
N ASP A 416 12.60 8.08 1.80
CA ASP A 416 12.80 9.06 2.86
C ASP A 416 14.04 8.75 3.71
N LEU A 417 14.25 7.47 4.05
CA LEU A 417 15.46 7.02 4.75
C LEU A 417 16.72 7.29 3.92
N MET A 418 16.71 7.00 2.62
CA MET A 418 17.88 7.19 1.75
C MET A 418 18.25 8.66 1.61
N ILE A 419 17.25 9.54 1.47
CA ILE A 419 17.44 10.99 1.43
C ILE A 419 18.04 11.46 2.77
N TRP A 420 17.41 11.11 3.89
CA TRP A 420 17.88 11.49 5.21
C TRP A 420 19.29 10.97 5.52
N SER A 421 19.60 9.74 5.12
CA SER A 421 20.94 9.18 5.28
C SER A 421 21.97 9.89 4.42
N ALA A 422 21.64 10.28 3.19
CA ALA A 422 22.56 11.00 2.31
C ALA A 422 22.86 12.41 2.84
N GLU A 423 21.83 13.14 3.28
CA GLU A 423 21.96 14.46 3.90
C GLU A 423 22.80 14.39 5.18
N THR A 424 22.54 13.40 6.02
CA THR A 424 23.27 13.21 7.29
C THR A 424 24.73 12.86 7.04
N ARG A 425 25.04 11.98 6.08
CA ARG A 425 26.43 11.66 5.72
C ARG A 425 27.17 12.85 5.12
N LYS A 426 26.48 13.68 4.33
CA LYS A 426 27.04 14.94 3.83
C LYS A 426 27.43 15.86 4.99
N LEU A 427 26.55 16.01 5.98
CA LEU A 427 26.86 16.77 7.19
C LEU A 427 28.07 16.19 7.95
N ILE A 428 28.11 14.86 8.15
CA ILE A 428 29.25 14.19 8.79
C ILE A 428 30.57 14.52 8.07
N GLN A 429 30.58 14.45 6.74
CA GLN A 429 31.78 14.78 5.95
C GLN A 429 32.17 16.27 6.07
N THR A 430 31.18 17.18 6.05
CA THR A 430 31.42 18.61 6.25
C THR A 430 32.07 18.87 7.61
N VAL A 431 31.56 18.26 8.68
CA VAL A 431 32.12 18.42 10.03
C VAL A 431 33.53 17.85 10.09
N ARG A 432 33.77 16.63 9.61
CA ARG A 432 35.10 15.99 9.62
C ARG A 432 36.16 16.73 8.79
N SER A 433 35.74 17.54 7.81
CA SER A 433 36.63 18.34 6.97
C SER A 433 36.80 19.78 7.48
N ALA A 434 36.19 20.14 8.61
CA ALA A 434 36.28 21.48 9.17
C ALA A 434 37.71 21.78 9.67
N THR A 435 38.13 23.04 9.53
CA THR A 435 39.46 23.52 9.98
C THR A 435 39.52 23.84 11.47
N ASP A 436 38.48 23.48 12.24
CA ASP A 436 38.37 23.66 13.68
C ASP A 436 38.49 22.31 14.40
N PRO A 437 39.68 21.94 14.92
CA PRO A 437 39.90 20.63 15.53
C PRO A 437 39.03 20.36 16.75
N GLN A 438 38.70 21.41 17.52
CA GLN A 438 37.85 21.27 18.70
C GLN A 438 36.43 20.89 18.28
N PHE A 439 35.88 21.56 17.25
CA PHE A 439 34.55 21.23 16.71
C PHE A 439 34.47 19.77 16.25
N VAL A 440 35.50 19.30 15.52
CA VAL A 440 35.57 17.92 15.03
C VAL A 440 35.60 16.94 16.20
N GLN A 441 36.52 17.15 17.15
CA GLN A 441 36.72 16.24 18.28
C GLN A 441 35.47 16.15 19.18
N GLU A 442 34.79 17.27 19.43
CA GLU A 442 33.58 17.32 20.27
C GLU A 442 32.41 16.50 19.70
N ASN A 443 32.34 16.34 18.38
CA ASN A 443 31.21 15.70 17.71
C ASN A 443 31.53 14.32 17.13
N GLU A 444 32.80 13.93 17.03
CA GLU A 444 33.21 12.69 16.35
C GLU A 444 32.56 11.43 16.94
N SER A 445 32.44 11.33 18.27
CA SER A 445 31.80 10.17 18.93
C SER A 445 30.33 10.03 18.52
N PHE A 446 29.57 11.13 18.54
CA PHE A 446 28.18 11.17 18.11
C PHE A 446 28.03 10.88 16.61
N LEU A 447 28.85 11.52 15.76
CA LEU A 447 28.77 11.35 14.31
C LEU A 447 29.14 9.92 13.87
N LYS A 448 30.08 9.27 14.57
CA LYS A 448 30.41 7.86 14.36
C LYS A 448 29.22 6.95 14.69
N LEU A 449 28.58 7.16 15.85
CA LEU A 449 27.37 6.41 16.24
C LEU A 449 26.25 6.58 15.20
N VAL A 450 26.02 7.80 14.73
CA VAL A 450 25.01 8.11 13.71
C VAL A 450 25.33 7.40 12.38
N ASP A 451 26.58 7.45 11.91
CA ASP A 451 26.99 6.81 10.66
C ASP A 451 26.82 5.28 10.71
N GLU A 452 27.20 4.66 11.82
CA GLU A 452 27.03 3.22 12.05
C GLU A 452 25.55 2.83 12.10
N SER A 453 24.75 3.57 12.85
CA SER A 453 23.29 3.35 12.98
C SER A 453 22.56 3.53 11.64
N LEU A 454 22.94 4.53 10.84
CA LEU A 454 22.36 4.72 9.51
C LEU A 454 22.75 3.61 8.53
N LYS A 455 23.97 3.06 8.64
CA LYS A 455 24.38 1.89 7.84
C LYS A 455 23.54 0.66 8.19
N GLU A 456 23.30 0.42 9.48
CA GLU A 456 22.42 -0.66 9.93
C GLU A 456 21.01 -0.53 9.32
N LEU A 457 20.40 0.66 9.36
CA LEU A 457 19.08 0.87 8.77
C LEU A 457 19.09 0.73 7.24
N THR A 458 20.01 1.41 6.57
CA THR A 458 20.03 1.49 5.09
C THR A 458 20.44 0.18 4.41
N VAL A 459 21.24 -0.64 5.08
CA VAL A 459 21.75 -1.90 4.53
C VAL A 459 21.00 -3.09 5.13
N GLU A 460 21.12 -3.29 6.44
CA GLU A 460 20.63 -4.53 7.09
C GLU A 460 19.10 -4.56 7.14
N LYS A 461 18.46 -3.52 7.68
CA LYS A 461 16.99 -3.51 7.83
C LYS A 461 16.26 -3.46 6.49
N VAL A 462 16.72 -2.63 5.55
CA VAL A 462 16.17 -2.61 4.18
C VAL A 462 16.29 -3.98 3.53
N ARG A 463 17.47 -4.63 3.61
CA ARG A 463 17.68 -5.98 3.08
C ARG A 463 16.76 -7.01 3.74
N GLU A 464 16.56 -6.92 5.05
CA GLU A 464 15.69 -7.82 5.82
C GLU A 464 14.22 -7.70 5.36
N VAL A 465 13.72 -6.47 5.17
CA VAL A 465 12.37 -6.24 4.61
C VAL A 465 12.26 -6.80 3.20
N GLU A 466 13.23 -6.54 2.31
CA GLU A 466 13.20 -7.03 0.93
C GLU A 466 13.26 -8.55 0.84
N THR A 467 14.07 -9.17 1.70
CA THR A 467 14.17 -10.63 1.78
C THR A 467 12.86 -11.22 2.28
N SER A 468 12.28 -10.64 3.33
CA SER A 468 10.98 -11.05 3.87
C SER A 468 9.86 -10.91 2.84
N ALA A 469 9.85 -9.81 2.06
CA ALA A 469 8.90 -9.58 0.98
C ALA A 469 9.01 -10.62 -0.13
N LYS A 470 10.23 -10.92 -0.61
CA LYS A 470 10.47 -11.94 -1.64
C LYS A 470 10.03 -13.33 -1.17
N VAL A 471 10.40 -13.69 0.06
CA VAL A 471 9.97 -14.94 0.69
C VAL A 471 8.45 -15.03 0.73
N LEU A 472 7.75 -13.93 1.06
CA LEU A 472 6.30 -13.91 1.13
C LEU A 472 5.64 -14.03 -0.25
N GLN A 473 6.18 -13.35 -1.26
CA GLN A 473 5.75 -13.44 -2.67
C GLN A 473 5.86 -14.87 -3.19
N GLU A 474 7.03 -15.50 -2.98
CA GLU A 474 7.27 -16.89 -3.34
C GLU A 474 6.32 -17.83 -2.60
N TYR A 475 6.13 -17.61 -1.30
CA TYR A 475 5.31 -18.46 -0.44
C TYR A 475 3.83 -18.46 -0.87
N PHE A 476 3.28 -17.29 -1.17
CA PHE A 476 1.89 -17.14 -1.63
C PHE A 476 1.71 -17.22 -3.15
N CYS A 477 2.79 -17.53 -3.88
CA CYS A 477 2.82 -17.73 -5.33
C CYS A 477 2.26 -16.53 -6.12
N ASP A 478 2.59 -15.31 -5.71
CA ASP A 478 2.13 -14.08 -6.37
C ASP A 478 3.21 -12.99 -6.35
N ASP A 479 3.34 -12.28 -7.47
CA ASP A 479 4.42 -11.32 -7.71
C ASP A 479 4.03 -9.90 -7.26
N LEU A 480 3.12 -9.80 -6.28
CA LEU A 480 2.63 -8.54 -5.74
C LEU A 480 3.70 -7.83 -4.92
N LYS A 481 3.83 -6.51 -5.05
CA LYS A 481 4.68 -5.72 -4.16
C LYS A 481 4.22 -5.90 -2.71
N LEU A 482 5.14 -5.72 -1.75
CA LEU A 482 4.84 -5.91 -0.33
C LEU A 482 3.61 -5.09 0.11
N THR A 483 3.57 -3.80 -0.22
CA THR A 483 2.43 -2.91 0.10
C THR A 483 1.11 -3.43 -0.48
N ASP A 484 1.11 -3.89 -1.73
CA ASP A 484 -0.09 -4.42 -2.39
C ASP A 484 -0.57 -5.73 -1.75
N LEU A 485 0.38 -6.60 -1.39
CA LEU A 485 0.11 -7.87 -0.71
C LEU A 485 -0.47 -7.66 0.69
N LEU A 486 0.11 -6.74 1.47
CA LEU A 486 -0.40 -6.40 2.80
C LEU A 486 -1.79 -5.75 2.72
N ASN A 487 -2.02 -4.88 1.73
CA ASN A 487 -3.35 -4.31 1.50
C ASN A 487 -4.38 -5.36 1.09
N LEU A 488 -3.99 -6.32 0.24
CA LEU A 488 -4.83 -7.46 -0.13
C LEU A 488 -5.26 -8.26 1.10
N PHE A 489 -4.34 -8.62 2.00
CA PHE A 489 -4.67 -9.34 3.23
C PHE A 489 -5.50 -8.50 4.20
N SER A 490 -5.17 -7.21 4.37
CA SER A 490 -5.93 -6.28 5.21
C SER A 490 -7.39 -6.15 4.74
N GLU A 491 -7.61 -6.00 3.44
CA GLU A 491 -8.95 -5.97 2.84
C GLU A 491 -9.68 -7.31 3.01
N PHE A 492 -8.97 -8.42 2.77
CA PHE A 492 -9.53 -9.75 2.91
C PHE A 492 -9.97 -10.05 4.35
N PHE A 493 -9.17 -9.72 5.36
CA PHE A 493 -9.52 -9.96 6.77
C PHE A 493 -10.75 -9.16 7.19
N ARG A 494 -10.85 -7.89 6.77
CA ARG A 494 -12.07 -7.08 6.98
C ARG A 494 -13.29 -7.68 6.32
N ASN A 495 -13.14 -8.24 5.13
CA ASN A 495 -14.24 -8.90 4.42
C ASN A 495 -14.66 -10.20 5.12
N VAL A 496 -13.72 -10.96 5.70
CA VAL A 496 -14.01 -12.15 6.51
C VAL A 496 -14.80 -11.76 7.77
N GLU A 497 -14.34 -10.73 8.50
CA GLU A 497 -15.04 -10.21 9.69
C GLU A 497 -16.44 -9.70 9.37
N ARG A 498 -16.58 -8.97 8.25
CA ARG A 498 -17.89 -8.51 7.77
C ARG A 498 -18.79 -9.70 7.43
N ALA A 499 -18.29 -10.67 6.67
CA ALA A 499 -19.07 -11.85 6.28
C ALA A 499 -19.53 -12.66 7.50
N LYS A 500 -18.70 -12.75 8.55
CA LYS A 500 -19.07 -13.35 9.82
C LYS A 500 -20.22 -12.60 10.50
N SER A 501 -20.09 -11.27 10.65
CA SER A 501 -21.16 -10.43 11.21
C SER A 501 -22.45 -10.54 10.39
N ASP A 502 -22.36 -10.52 9.06
CA ASP A 502 -23.51 -10.62 8.17
C ASP A 502 -24.20 -12.00 8.31
N ASN A 503 -23.43 -13.09 8.46
CA ASN A 503 -23.97 -14.43 8.71
C ASN A 503 -24.69 -14.52 10.06
N GLU A 504 -24.12 -13.96 11.13
CA GLU A 504 -24.76 -13.91 12.45
C GLU A 504 -26.10 -13.16 12.39
N GLN A 505 -26.13 -12.02 11.70
CA GLN A 505 -27.36 -11.24 11.50
C GLN A 505 -28.40 -12.00 10.67
N LEU A 506 -27.98 -12.70 9.63
CA LEU A 506 -28.87 -13.53 8.81
C LEU A 506 -29.49 -14.66 9.63
N LYS A 507 -28.68 -15.37 10.43
CA LYS A 507 -29.16 -16.44 11.32
C LYS A 507 -30.18 -15.92 12.34
N MET A 508 -29.89 -14.79 13.00
CA MET A 508 -30.84 -14.16 13.92
C MET A 508 -32.15 -13.75 13.22
N LYS A 509 -32.08 -13.25 11.99
CA LYS A 509 -33.26 -12.87 11.21
C LYS A 509 -34.09 -14.08 10.82
N GLU A 510 -33.47 -15.17 10.39
CA GLU A 510 -34.13 -16.43 10.06
C GLU A 510 -34.84 -17.04 11.28
N GLU A 511 -34.19 -17.06 12.45
CA GLU A 511 -34.79 -17.52 13.70
C GLU A 511 -35.99 -16.68 14.13
N ARG A 512 -35.91 -15.35 14.01
CA ARG A 512 -37.04 -14.44 14.30
C ARG A 512 -38.23 -14.69 13.38
N LEU A 513 -37.97 -14.86 12.08
CA LEU A 513 -39.01 -15.15 11.10
C LEU A 513 -39.63 -16.53 11.32
N ALA A 514 -38.85 -17.54 11.69
CA ALA A 514 -39.34 -18.86 12.02
C ALA A 514 -40.30 -18.82 13.22
N LYS A 515 -39.88 -18.17 14.33
CA LYS A 515 -40.73 -17.98 15.52
C LYS A 515 -42.00 -17.20 15.21
N GLN A 516 -41.93 -16.19 14.34
CA GLN A 516 -43.11 -15.42 13.94
C GLN A 516 -44.10 -16.27 13.13
N LYS A 517 -43.61 -17.14 12.24
CA LYS A 517 -44.44 -18.07 11.47
C LYS A 517 -45.11 -19.09 12.39
N GLU A 518 -44.36 -19.69 13.31
CA GLU A 518 -44.89 -20.63 14.30
C GLU A 518 -45.99 -19.99 15.15
N LEU A 519 -45.79 -18.75 15.62
CA LEU A 519 -46.81 -18.02 16.36
C LEU A 519 -48.06 -17.69 15.51
N GLN A 520 -47.88 -17.41 14.21
CA GLN A 520 -49.00 -17.19 13.29
C GLN A 520 -49.77 -18.48 13.02
N GLU A 521 -49.09 -19.61 12.87
CA GLU A 521 -49.70 -20.93 12.69
C GLU A 521 -50.48 -21.33 13.94
N LEU A 522 -49.91 -21.13 15.13
CA LEU A 522 -50.61 -21.39 16.39
C LEU A 522 -51.87 -20.53 16.54
N LYS A 523 -51.81 -19.23 16.18
CA LYS A 523 -52.98 -18.35 16.16
C LYS A 523 -54.06 -18.80 15.18
N LYS A 524 -53.67 -19.27 13.99
CA LYS A 524 -54.61 -19.82 12.99
C LYS A 524 -55.27 -21.10 13.50
N ALA A 525 -54.50 -22.00 14.12
CA ALA A 525 -55.02 -23.25 14.69
C ALA A 525 -56.01 -22.97 15.84
N PHE A 526 -55.69 -22.03 16.72
CA PHE A 526 -56.58 -21.64 17.83
C PHE A 526 -57.88 -20.99 17.34
N GLY A 527 -57.80 -20.15 16.29
CA GLY A 527 -58.97 -19.52 15.67
C GLY A 527 -59.84 -20.47 14.82
N GLN A 528 -59.39 -21.70 14.55
CA GLN A 528 -60.18 -22.75 13.88
C GLN A 528 -60.87 -23.72 14.86
N CYS A 529 -60.48 -23.71 16.15
CA CYS A 529 -61.11 -24.50 17.21
C CYS A 529 -62.22 -23.75 17.97
N LEU A 530 -62.37 -22.45 17.72
CA LEU A 530 -63.49 -21.60 18.15
C LEU A 530 -64.49 -21.48 17.00
#